data_AF-A0A517RMS2-F1
#
_entry.id   AF-A0A517RMS2-F1
#
_cell.length_a   1.000
_cell.length_b   1.000
_cell.length_c   1.000
_cell.angle_alpha   90.00
_cell.angle_beta   90.00
_cell.angle_gamma   90.00
#
_symmetry.space_group_name_H-M   'P 1'
#
loop_
_entity.id
_entity.type
_entity.pdbx_description
1 polymer ?
#
loop_
_entity_poly.entity_id
_entity_poly.type
_entity_poly.pdbx_seq_one_letter_code
_entity_poly.pdbx_strand_id
1 'polypeptide(L)'
;MDSLFSDTDLFSLLFPALIFLYVGQLCVKSNSKADLWSKRIASFLFVLMIGVEILTGDVIDPYQFGGTVTTALVVAGMALGLCWILLPILFSLYEQTIGAGVERLRSFLRKRRERLQEKKLEQERKRSQKEREAELRRRKPEQEQQQQEAERRKQYQEDQQRRREEVRLQCQLLYDQHALELRDKLKPERLEAYFHEYLSDQYSAEMVEKRGELLKEMIAQSLGREPNGQTNFNSLQEIALYFREQRIEIEKLEYDPITLQTIQASLSAQEEGLIRAFLSRNH
;
A
#
# COMPACT_ATOMS: atom_id res chain seq x y z
N MET A 1 -39.43 -12.38 83.79
CA MET A 1 -38.04 -11.98 84.12
C MET A 1 -38.15 -10.50 84.46
N ASP A 2 -38.95 -10.19 85.47
CA ASP A 2 -39.57 -8.88 85.57
C ASP A 2 -38.95 -8.20 86.78
N SER A 3 -38.31 -7.05 86.55
CA SER A 3 -37.51 -6.23 87.48
C SER A 3 -35.97 -6.34 87.41
N LEU A 4 -35.37 -6.72 86.27
CA LEU A 4 -33.90 -6.68 86.10
C LEU A 4 -33.35 -5.40 85.45
N PHE A 5 -34.21 -4.47 85.05
CA PHE A 5 -33.80 -3.13 84.65
C PHE A 5 -34.62 -2.14 85.47
N SER A 6 -34.08 -1.80 86.65
CA SER A 6 -34.60 -0.68 87.41
C SER A 6 -34.28 0.60 86.62
N ASP A 7 -35.08 1.66 86.71
CA ASP A 7 -34.86 2.92 85.94
C ASP A 7 -33.43 3.49 86.09
N THR A 8 -32.72 3.10 87.16
CA THR A 8 -31.30 3.40 87.39
C THR A 8 -30.34 2.77 86.38
N ASP A 9 -30.68 1.63 85.78
CA ASP A 9 -29.82 0.91 84.83
C ASP A 9 -29.85 1.53 83.44
N LEU A 10 -30.97 2.16 83.05
CA LEU A 10 -31.10 2.87 81.78
C LEU A 10 -30.13 4.05 81.72
N PHE A 11 -30.04 4.85 82.79
CA PHE A 11 -29.08 5.97 82.87
C PHE A 11 -27.63 5.48 82.87
N SER A 12 -27.36 4.35 83.52
CA SER A 12 -26.03 3.72 83.53
C SER A 12 -25.60 3.24 82.14
N LEU A 13 -26.55 2.83 81.28
CA LEU A 13 -26.30 2.41 79.89
C LEU A 13 -26.29 3.58 78.88
N LEU A 14 -27.05 4.64 79.14
CA LEU A 14 -27.08 5.83 78.28
C LEU A 14 -25.70 6.53 78.23
N PHE A 15 -25.02 6.61 79.37
CA PHE A 15 -23.71 7.24 79.45
C PHE A 15 -22.64 6.57 78.55
N PRO A 16 -22.38 5.25 78.64
CA PRO A 16 -21.45 4.57 77.74
C PRO A 16 -21.94 4.57 76.29
N ALA A 17 -23.25 4.50 76.02
CA ALA A 17 -23.78 4.61 74.66
C ALA A 17 -23.44 5.97 74.03
N LEU A 18 -23.60 7.07 74.77
CA LEU A 18 -23.23 8.41 74.32
C LEU A 18 -21.72 8.54 74.10
N ILE A 19 -20.89 7.96 74.96
CA ILE A 19 -19.43 7.94 74.78
C ILE A 19 -19.06 7.16 73.51
N PHE A 20 -19.62 5.98 73.29
CA PHE A 20 -19.34 5.18 72.09
C PHE A 20 -19.81 5.87 70.81
N LEU A 21 -20.96 6.53 70.83
CA LEU A 21 -21.43 7.35 69.71
C LEU A 21 -20.49 8.51 69.43
N TYR A 22 -20.07 9.24 70.46
CA TYR A 22 -19.17 10.38 70.31
C TYR A 22 -17.79 9.97 69.79
N VAL A 23 -17.18 8.94 70.40
CA VAL A 23 -15.89 8.39 69.97
C VAL A 23 -15.97 7.83 68.55
N GLY A 24 -17.02 7.07 68.25
CA GLY A 24 -17.20 6.51 66.91
C GLY A 24 -17.44 7.59 65.85
N GLN A 25 -18.16 8.67 66.16
CA GLN A 25 -18.37 9.79 65.25
C GLN A 25 -17.05 10.51 64.91
N LEU A 26 -16.15 10.64 65.90
CA LEU A 26 -14.81 11.18 65.68
C LEU A 26 -13.97 10.28 64.76
N CYS A 27 -14.05 8.96 64.93
CA CYS A 27 -13.34 7.99 64.07
C CYS A 27 -13.86 7.99 62.62
N VAL A 28 -15.17 8.13 62.42
CA VAL A 28 -15.81 8.01 61.09
C VAL A 28 -15.69 9.26 60.23
N LYS A 29 -15.46 10.43 60.83
CA LYS A 29 -15.28 11.69 60.08
C LYS A 29 -14.18 11.62 59.01
N SER A 30 -13.26 10.65 59.12
CA SER A 30 -12.18 10.38 58.18
C SER A 30 -12.61 9.62 56.90
N ASN A 31 -13.67 8.79 56.95
CA ASN A 31 -14.02 7.89 55.83
C ASN A 31 -15.53 7.85 55.54
N SER A 32 -15.95 8.58 54.51
CA SER A 32 -17.36 8.70 54.10
C SER A 32 -18.02 7.38 53.69
N LYS A 33 -17.25 6.39 53.24
CA LYS A 33 -17.79 5.07 52.90
C LYS A 33 -18.15 4.27 54.15
N ALA A 34 -17.33 4.35 55.20
CA ALA A 34 -17.60 3.67 56.47
C ALA A 34 -18.84 4.24 57.18
N ASP A 35 -19.06 5.56 57.08
CA ASP A 35 -20.26 6.23 57.59
C ASP A 35 -21.56 5.68 56.96
N LEU A 36 -21.57 5.48 55.64
CA LEU A 36 -22.76 4.98 54.95
C LEU A 36 -23.08 3.53 55.34
N TRP A 37 -22.06 2.66 55.43
CA TRP A 37 -22.26 1.24 55.75
C TRP A 37 -22.68 1.02 57.21
N SER A 38 -22.09 1.74 58.14
CA SER A 38 -22.44 1.67 59.56
C SER A 38 -23.88 2.12 59.84
N LYS A 39 -24.34 3.21 59.20
CA LYS A 39 -25.76 3.64 59.27
C LYS A 39 -26.72 2.56 58.78
N ARG A 40 -26.37 1.87 57.68
CA ARG A 40 -27.18 0.75 57.16
C ARG A 40 -27.24 -0.43 58.12
N ILE A 41 -26.11 -0.78 58.74
CA ILE A 41 -26.05 -1.88 59.73
C ILE A 41 -26.89 -1.53 60.97
N ALA A 42 -26.76 -0.32 61.52
CA ALA A 42 -27.53 0.10 62.69
C ALA A 42 -29.02 0.20 62.40
N SER A 43 -29.41 0.75 61.24
CA SER A 43 -30.81 0.77 60.82
C SER A 43 -31.38 -0.64 60.69
N PHE A 44 -30.60 -1.59 60.16
CA PHE A 44 -31.01 -2.98 60.04
C PHE A 44 -31.17 -3.64 61.43
N LEU A 45 -30.21 -3.46 62.33
CA LEU A 45 -30.28 -4.00 63.69
C LEU A 45 -31.46 -3.43 64.49
N PHE A 46 -31.75 -2.13 64.34
CA PHE A 46 -32.89 -1.49 64.99
C PHE A 46 -34.22 -2.10 64.52
N VAL A 47 -34.41 -2.26 63.21
CA VAL A 47 -35.62 -2.88 62.65
C VAL A 47 -35.71 -4.36 63.04
N LEU A 48 -34.59 -5.07 63.08
CA LEU A 48 -34.54 -6.49 63.49
C LEU A 48 -34.97 -6.67 64.95
N MET A 49 -34.46 -5.83 65.86
CA MET A 49 -34.81 -5.90 67.29
C MET A 49 -36.30 -5.65 67.53
N ILE A 50 -36.85 -4.58 66.94
CA ILE A 50 -38.29 -4.28 67.01
C ILE A 50 -39.11 -5.42 66.42
N GLY A 51 -38.66 -5.98 65.29
CA GLY A 51 -39.31 -7.12 64.65
C GLY A 51 -39.35 -8.35 65.55
N VAL A 52 -38.24 -8.70 66.20
CA VAL A 52 -38.16 -9.84 67.13
C VAL A 52 -39.14 -9.65 68.29
N GLU A 53 -39.20 -8.46 68.88
CA GLU A 53 -40.09 -8.19 70.03
C GLU A 53 -41.57 -8.21 69.65
N ILE A 54 -41.93 -7.74 68.44
CA ILE A 54 -43.29 -7.87 67.91
C ILE A 54 -43.64 -9.35 67.68
N LEU A 55 -42.70 -10.14 67.16
CA LEU A 55 -42.89 -11.57 66.89
C LEU A 55 -43.02 -12.41 68.16
N THR A 56 -42.35 -12.03 69.26
CA THR A 56 -42.46 -12.74 70.54
C THR A 56 -43.76 -12.44 71.29
N GLY A 57 -44.56 -11.47 70.85
CA GLY A 57 -45.98 -11.34 71.22
C GLY A 57 -46.26 -10.81 72.63
N ASP A 58 -45.27 -10.24 73.31
CA ASP A 58 -45.36 -9.85 74.74
C ASP A 58 -45.85 -8.40 74.95
N VAL A 59 -46.17 -7.66 73.88
CA VAL A 59 -46.50 -6.23 73.97
C VAL A 59 -47.99 -6.00 73.72
N ILE A 60 -48.82 -6.10 74.76
CA ILE A 60 -50.23 -5.66 74.72
C ILE A 60 -50.39 -4.31 75.44
N ASP A 61 -49.47 -3.93 76.33
CA ASP A 61 -49.56 -2.68 77.08
C ASP A 61 -48.77 -1.52 76.45
N PRO A 62 -49.40 -0.34 76.20
CA PRO A 62 -48.75 0.81 75.56
C PRO A 62 -47.62 1.41 76.40
N TYR A 63 -47.62 1.19 77.72
CA TYR A 63 -46.56 1.64 78.62
C TYR A 63 -45.28 0.81 78.49
N GLN A 64 -45.39 -0.49 78.20
CA GLN A 64 -44.24 -1.37 78.02
C GLN A 64 -43.55 -1.11 76.67
N PHE A 65 -44.34 -0.81 75.63
CA PHE A 65 -43.82 -0.46 74.31
C PHE A 65 -42.81 0.71 74.35
N GLY A 66 -43.05 1.71 75.20
CA GLY A 66 -42.12 2.83 75.39
C GLY A 66 -40.75 2.38 75.88
N GLY A 67 -40.71 1.53 76.91
CA GLY A 67 -39.46 0.99 77.47
C GLY A 67 -38.70 0.15 76.44
N THR A 68 -39.42 -0.69 75.71
CA THR A 68 -38.91 -1.50 74.61
C THR A 68 -38.23 -0.67 73.52
N VAL A 69 -38.90 0.37 73.02
CA VAL A 69 -38.34 1.28 71.99
C VAL A 69 -37.08 1.99 72.52
N THR A 70 -37.07 2.45 73.77
CA THR A 70 -35.87 3.10 74.33
C THR A 70 -34.70 2.14 74.48
N THR A 71 -34.95 0.89 74.88
CA THR A 71 -33.90 -0.13 75.02
C THR A 71 -33.35 -0.53 73.64
N ALA A 72 -34.22 -0.75 72.65
CA ALA A 72 -33.82 -0.99 71.27
C ALA A 72 -32.99 0.17 70.70
N LEU A 73 -33.34 1.41 71.03
CA LEU A 73 -32.58 2.60 70.62
C LEU A 73 -31.19 2.64 71.28
N VAL A 74 -31.08 2.34 72.57
CA VAL A 74 -29.79 2.30 73.30
C VAL A 74 -28.89 1.19 72.74
N VAL A 75 -29.43 -0.02 72.55
CA VAL A 75 -28.69 -1.15 71.96
C VAL A 75 -28.24 -0.83 70.53
N ALA A 76 -29.11 -0.21 69.71
CA ALA A 76 -28.75 0.23 68.37
C ALA A 76 -27.64 1.29 68.38
N GLY A 77 -27.69 2.24 69.34
CA GLY A 77 -26.65 3.24 69.54
C GLY A 77 -25.29 2.64 69.93
N MET A 78 -25.28 1.67 70.84
CA MET A 78 -24.07 0.94 71.22
C MET A 78 -23.51 0.10 70.06
N ALA A 79 -24.37 -0.62 69.34
CA ALA A 79 -23.97 -1.40 68.18
C ALA A 79 -23.40 -0.52 67.06
N LEU A 80 -23.99 0.66 66.82
CA LEU A 80 -23.46 1.66 65.89
C LEU A 80 -22.06 2.11 66.33
N GLY A 81 -21.89 2.52 67.59
CA GLY A 81 -20.61 2.98 68.11
C GLY A 81 -19.52 1.90 68.04
N LEU A 82 -19.86 0.65 68.35
CA LEU A 82 -18.95 -0.48 68.28
C LEU A 82 -18.59 -0.84 66.83
N CYS A 83 -19.58 -0.77 65.92
CA CYS A 83 -19.36 -0.93 64.49
C CYS A 83 -18.40 0.15 63.95
N TRP A 84 -18.55 1.41 64.37
CA TRP A 84 -17.66 2.51 64.01
C TRP A 84 -16.21 2.32 64.44
N ILE A 85 -15.96 1.58 65.53
CA ILE A 85 -14.61 1.26 65.98
C ILE A 85 -14.05 0.04 65.23
N LEU A 86 -14.85 -1.02 65.03
CA LEU A 86 -14.38 -2.26 64.41
C LEU A 86 -14.15 -2.14 62.90
N LEU A 87 -15.00 -1.40 62.18
CA LEU A 87 -14.94 -1.29 60.72
C LEU A 87 -13.60 -0.72 60.19
N PRO A 88 -13.03 0.38 60.74
CA PRO A 88 -11.72 0.87 60.29
C PRO A 88 -10.59 -0.10 60.64
N ILE A 89 -10.66 -0.83 61.77
CA ILE A 89 -9.67 -1.85 62.13
C ILE A 89 -9.72 -3.01 61.12
N LEU A 90 -10.92 -3.49 60.79
CA LEU A 90 -11.11 -4.54 59.80
C LEU A 90 -10.70 -4.10 58.39
N PHE A 91 -11.00 -2.85 58.02
CA PHE A 91 -10.58 -2.29 56.72
C PHE A 91 -9.06 -2.15 56.64
N SER A 92 -8.41 -1.70 57.71
CA SER A 92 -6.94 -1.63 57.80
C SER A 92 -6.30 -3.01 57.71
N LEU A 93 -6.85 -4.01 58.41
CA LEU A 93 -6.38 -5.40 58.32
C LEU A 93 -6.60 -5.96 56.91
N TYR A 94 -7.72 -5.65 56.27
CA TYR A 94 -8.02 -6.03 54.89
C TYR A 94 -7.04 -5.40 53.89
N GLU A 95 -6.77 -4.10 54.00
CA GLU A 95 -5.79 -3.42 53.14
C GLU A 95 -4.38 -3.99 53.34
N GLN A 96 -4.00 -4.29 54.59
CA GLN A 96 -2.66 -4.80 54.89
C GLN A 96 -2.46 -6.25 54.45
N THR A 97 -3.50 -7.09 54.51
CA THR A 97 -3.40 -8.52 54.14
C THR A 97 -3.75 -8.79 52.68
N ILE A 98 -4.83 -8.19 52.18
CA ILE A 98 -5.41 -8.51 50.87
C ILE A 98 -5.01 -7.45 49.84
N GLY A 99 -4.81 -6.19 50.23
CA GLY A 99 -4.44 -5.10 49.33
C GLY A 99 -3.17 -5.39 48.53
N ALA A 100 -2.10 -5.86 49.19
CA ALA A 100 -0.86 -6.24 48.52
C ALA A 100 -1.04 -7.40 47.51
N GLY A 101 -1.95 -8.34 47.80
CA GLY A 101 -2.29 -9.44 46.89
C GLY A 101 -3.05 -8.95 45.66
N VAL A 102 -4.01 -8.06 45.85
CA VAL A 102 -4.83 -7.48 44.75
C VAL A 102 -3.97 -6.63 43.82
N GLU A 103 -3.04 -5.83 44.34
CA GLU A 103 -2.15 -5.01 43.52
C GLU A 103 -1.17 -5.86 42.69
N ARG A 104 -0.61 -6.92 43.28
CA ARG A 104 0.22 -7.90 42.56
C ARG A 104 -0.58 -8.60 41.46
N LEU A 105 -1.82 -8.99 41.73
CA LEU A 105 -2.70 -9.60 40.73
C LEU A 105 -3.04 -8.62 39.60
N ARG A 106 -3.35 -7.35 39.94
CA ARG A 106 -3.71 -6.32 38.96
C ARG A 106 -2.54 -5.97 38.04
N SER A 107 -1.33 -5.83 38.59
CA SER A 107 -0.12 -5.59 37.79
C SER A 107 0.24 -6.80 36.91
N PHE A 108 0.06 -8.02 37.41
CA PHE A 108 0.22 -9.23 36.60
C PHE A 108 -0.78 -9.29 35.43
N LEU A 109 -2.05 -8.97 35.67
CA LEU A 109 -3.08 -8.92 34.62
C LEU A 109 -2.80 -7.83 33.58
N ARG A 110 -2.30 -6.66 33.99
CA ARG A 110 -1.87 -5.59 33.08
C ARG A 110 -0.74 -6.05 32.17
N LYS A 111 0.34 -6.60 32.73
CA LYS A 111 1.47 -7.16 31.95
C LYS A 111 1.02 -8.26 30.99
N ARG A 112 0.07 -9.10 31.40
CA ARG A 112 -0.48 -10.16 30.53
C ARG A 112 -1.27 -9.57 29.36
N ARG A 113 -2.05 -8.51 29.56
CA ARG A 113 -2.77 -7.81 28.49
C ARG A 113 -1.81 -7.12 27.52
N GLU A 114 -0.77 -6.45 28.03
CA GLU A 114 0.26 -5.80 27.20
C GLU A 114 0.96 -6.82 26.29
N ARG A 115 1.42 -7.95 26.82
CA ARG A 115 2.03 -9.02 26.01
C ARG A 115 1.11 -9.58 24.94
N LEU A 116 -0.20 -9.69 25.22
CA LEU A 116 -1.17 -10.14 24.22
C LEU A 116 -1.40 -9.08 23.13
N GLN A 117 -1.42 -7.80 23.49
CA GLN A 117 -1.53 -6.71 22.52
C GLN A 117 -0.28 -6.63 21.63
N GLU A 118 0.91 -6.76 22.21
CA GLU A 118 2.17 -6.77 21.48
C GLU A 118 2.23 -7.92 20.47
N LYS A 119 1.84 -9.14 20.88
CA LYS A 119 1.75 -10.29 19.96
C LYS A 119 0.76 -10.06 18.82
N LYS A 120 -0.39 -9.43 19.09
CA LYS A 120 -1.37 -9.10 18.04
C LYS A 120 -0.79 -8.08 17.05
N LEU A 121 -0.13 -7.04 17.54
CA LEU A 121 0.51 -6.03 16.70
C LEU A 121 1.64 -6.62 15.85
N GLU A 122 2.47 -7.51 16.43
CA GLU A 122 3.52 -8.20 15.70
C GLU A 122 2.95 -9.12 14.61
N GLN A 123 1.86 -9.83 14.92
CA GLN A 123 1.18 -10.69 13.93
C GLN A 123 0.55 -9.87 12.81
N GLU A 124 -0.04 -8.72 13.11
CA GLU A 124 -0.61 -7.79 12.13
C GLU A 124 0.48 -7.19 11.23
N ARG A 125 1.62 -6.78 11.81
CA ARG A 125 2.79 -6.33 11.03
C ARG A 125 3.30 -7.41 10.09
N LYS A 126 3.42 -8.66 10.55
CA LYS A 126 3.83 -9.80 9.72
C LYS A 126 2.83 -10.09 8.60
N ARG A 127 1.52 -9.96 8.85
CA ARG A 127 0.49 -10.11 7.82
C ARG A 127 0.58 -9.01 6.77
N SER A 128 0.67 -7.76 7.21
CA SER A 128 0.80 -6.60 6.31
C SER A 128 2.09 -6.66 5.47
N GLN A 129 3.20 -7.10 6.05
CA GLN A 129 4.45 -7.31 5.30
C GLN A 129 4.29 -8.40 4.22
N LYS A 130 3.69 -9.55 4.56
CA LYS A 130 3.43 -10.62 3.59
C LYS A 130 2.49 -10.18 2.48
N GLU A 131 1.46 -9.40 2.80
CA GLU A 131 0.54 -8.85 1.81
C GLU A 131 1.26 -7.90 0.84
N ARG A 132 2.10 -6.99 1.36
CA ARG A 132 2.92 -6.09 0.54
C ARG A 132 3.91 -6.87 -0.33
N GLU A 133 4.57 -7.88 0.22
CA GLU A 133 5.47 -8.73 -0.56
C GLU A 133 4.73 -9.52 -1.65
N ALA A 134 3.55 -10.04 -1.34
CA ALA A 134 2.72 -10.74 -2.32
C ALA A 134 2.23 -9.80 -3.42
N GLU A 135 1.85 -8.57 -3.09
CA GLU A 135 1.45 -7.55 -4.06
C GLU A 135 2.63 -7.14 -4.95
N LEU A 136 3.82 -6.91 -4.37
CA LEU A 136 5.02 -6.63 -5.15
C LEU A 136 5.39 -7.80 -6.08
N ARG A 137 5.27 -9.05 -5.60
CA ARG A 137 5.49 -10.24 -6.44
C ARG A 137 4.48 -10.35 -7.59
N ARG A 138 3.24 -9.88 -7.41
CA ARG A 138 2.24 -9.83 -8.48
C ARG A 138 2.50 -8.70 -9.47
N ARG A 139 2.97 -7.54 -9.02
CA ARG A 139 3.25 -6.37 -9.88
C ARG A 139 4.52 -6.51 -10.72
N LYS A 140 5.53 -7.26 -10.25
CA LYS A 140 6.78 -7.49 -11.02
C LYS A 140 6.57 -8.01 -12.44
N PRO A 141 5.83 -9.12 -12.66
CA PRO A 141 5.62 -9.63 -14.03
C PRO A 141 4.82 -8.66 -14.90
N GLU A 142 3.86 -7.91 -14.32
CA GLU A 142 3.12 -6.88 -15.07
C GLU A 142 4.03 -5.74 -15.52
N GLN A 143 4.95 -5.29 -14.65
CA GLN A 143 5.94 -4.27 -15.00
C GLN A 143 6.92 -4.76 -16.05
N GLU A 144 7.40 -6.00 -15.94
CA GLU A 144 8.29 -6.61 -16.95
C GLU A 144 7.59 -6.74 -18.31
N GLN A 145 6.31 -7.14 -18.34
CA GLN A 145 5.52 -7.20 -19.57
C GLN A 145 5.31 -5.82 -20.19
N GLN A 146 4.99 -4.81 -19.38
CA GLN A 146 4.82 -3.43 -19.85
C GLN A 146 6.13 -2.85 -20.40
N GLN A 147 7.26 -3.11 -19.73
CA GLN A 147 8.58 -2.70 -20.21
C GLN A 147 8.92 -3.39 -21.53
N GLN A 148 8.71 -4.70 -21.61
CA GLN A 148 8.98 -5.46 -22.83
C GLN A 148 8.09 -5.00 -24.00
N GLU A 149 6.83 -4.69 -23.76
CA GLU A 149 5.93 -4.16 -24.79
C GLU A 149 6.36 -2.76 -25.24
N ALA A 150 6.75 -1.87 -24.31
CA ALA A 150 7.27 -0.55 -24.64
C ALA A 150 8.56 -0.62 -25.47
N GLU A 151 9.48 -1.53 -25.12
CA GLU A 151 10.71 -1.77 -25.87
C GLU A 151 10.41 -2.29 -27.28
N ARG A 152 9.50 -3.26 -27.43
CA ARG A 152 9.10 -3.77 -28.75
C ARG A 152 8.47 -2.69 -29.62
N ARG A 153 7.61 -1.85 -29.04
CA ARG A 153 7.00 -0.71 -29.75
C ARG A 153 8.07 0.29 -30.22
N LYS A 154 9.05 0.59 -29.36
CA LYS A 154 10.17 1.47 -29.72
C LYS A 154 11.02 0.88 -30.84
N GLN A 155 11.41 -0.38 -30.73
CA GLN A 155 12.18 -1.08 -31.78
C GLN A 155 11.42 -1.12 -33.11
N TYR A 156 10.10 -1.38 -33.07
CA TYR A 156 9.26 -1.36 -34.26
C TYR A 156 9.21 0.04 -34.91
N GLN A 157 9.11 1.11 -34.12
CA GLN A 157 9.13 2.48 -34.63
C GLN A 157 10.48 2.84 -35.25
N GLU A 158 11.59 2.48 -34.61
CA GLU A 158 12.94 2.69 -35.13
C GLU A 158 13.17 1.94 -36.45
N ASP A 159 12.72 0.68 -36.54
CA ASP A 159 12.79 -0.12 -37.76
C ASP A 159 11.99 0.51 -38.91
N GLN A 160 10.75 0.94 -38.64
CA GLN A 160 9.91 1.63 -39.62
C GLN A 160 10.55 2.93 -40.12
N GLN A 161 11.19 3.70 -39.23
CA GLN A 161 11.89 4.92 -39.61
C GLN A 161 13.11 4.64 -40.48
N ARG A 162 13.94 3.66 -40.10
CA ARG A 162 15.10 3.24 -40.89
C ARG A 162 14.72 2.82 -42.30
N ARG A 163 13.66 2.01 -42.44
CA ARG A 163 13.16 1.59 -43.76
C ARG A 163 12.73 2.76 -44.64
N ARG A 164 12.07 3.78 -44.07
CA ARG A 164 11.70 5.00 -44.81
C ARG A 164 12.91 5.79 -45.27
N GLU A 165 13.88 6.00 -44.37
CA GLU A 165 15.12 6.73 -44.66
C GLU A 165 15.94 6.01 -45.72
N GLU A 166 16.04 4.69 -45.65
CA GLU A 166 16.72 3.87 -46.64
C GLU A 166 16.11 4.02 -48.04
N VAL A 167 14.78 3.99 -48.16
CA VAL A 167 14.10 4.20 -49.45
C VAL A 167 14.39 5.60 -50.02
N ARG A 168 14.33 6.65 -49.19
CA ARG A 168 14.65 8.02 -49.62
C ARG A 168 16.10 8.12 -50.10
N LEU A 169 17.03 7.53 -49.34
CA LEU A 169 18.44 7.49 -49.69
C LEU A 169 18.66 6.76 -51.02
N GLN A 170 18.05 5.60 -51.23
CA GLN A 170 18.17 4.87 -52.49
C GLN A 170 17.67 5.68 -53.69
N CYS A 171 16.53 6.38 -53.54
CA CYS A 171 16.00 7.23 -54.61
C CYS A 171 16.91 8.44 -54.88
N GLN A 172 17.44 9.06 -53.82
CA GLN A 172 18.38 10.18 -53.93
C GLN A 172 19.67 9.75 -54.64
N LEU A 173 20.26 8.62 -54.24
CA LEU A 173 21.46 8.08 -54.87
C LEU A 173 21.25 7.77 -56.35
N LEU A 174 20.11 7.18 -56.71
CA LEU A 174 19.77 6.90 -58.11
C LEU A 174 19.67 8.20 -58.94
N TYR A 175 19.10 9.25 -58.36
CA TYR A 175 19.05 10.56 -58.99
C TYR A 175 20.45 11.16 -59.15
N ASP A 176 21.26 11.18 -58.08
CA ASP A 176 22.58 11.79 -58.07
C ASP A 176 23.54 11.10 -59.06
N GLN A 177 23.47 9.76 -59.14
CA GLN A 177 24.23 8.97 -60.12
C GLN A 177 23.93 9.36 -61.58
N HIS A 178 22.70 9.78 -61.85
CA HIS A 178 22.23 10.17 -63.19
C HIS A 178 21.90 11.66 -63.31
N ALA A 179 22.42 12.49 -62.41
CA ALA A 179 21.98 13.87 -62.27
C ALA A 179 22.15 14.67 -63.57
N LEU A 180 23.23 14.45 -64.32
CA LEU A 180 23.51 15.15 -65.58
C LEU A 180 22.45 14.85 -66.66
N GLU A 181 22.00 13.60 -66.76
CA GLU A 181 20.99 13.18 -67.74
C GLU A 181 19.57 13.53 -67.29
N LEU A 182 19.33 13.54 -65.98
CA LEU A 182 18.02 13.79 -65.39
C LEU A 182 17.70 15.27 -65.22
N ARG A 183 18.70 16.16 -65.11
CA ARG A 183 18.51 17.58 -64.74
C ARG A 183 17.46 18.31 -65.58
N ASP A 184 17.39 18.00 -66.87
CA ASP A 184 16.45 18.63 -67.80
C ASP A 184 15.03 18.06 -67.69
N LYS A 185 14.90 16.79 -67.28
CA LYS A 185 13.61 16.06 -67.22
C LYS A 185 12.98 16.08 -65.82
N LEU A 186 13.81 15.96 -64.78
CA LEU A 186 13.44 15.91 -63.38
C LEU A 186 14.32 16.89 -62.62
N LYS A 187 13.82 18.11 -62.40
CA LYS A 187 14.57 19.11 -61.64
C LYS A 187 14.70 18.71 -60.16
N PRO A 188 15.80 19.06 -59.48
CA PRO A 188 16.01 18.74 -58.07
C PRO A 188 14.84 19.19 -57.16
N GLU A 189 14.28 20.37 -57.42
CA GLU A 189 13.18 20.92 -56.59
C GLU A 189 11.91 20.07 -56.71
N ARG A 190 11.70 19.42 -57.87
CA ARG A 190 10.56 18.53 -58.08
C ARG A 190 10.75 17.19 -57.37
N LEU A 191 11.99 16.69 -57.31
CA LEU A 191 12.32 15.48 -56.55
C LEU A 191 12.13 15.72 -55.04
N GLU A 192 12.62 16.84 -54.53
CA GLU A 192 12.46 17.23 -53.13
C GLU A 192 10.97 17.41 -52.76
N ALA A 193 10.20 18.07 -53.63
CA ALA A 193 8.74 18.17 -53.47
C ALA A 193 8.07 16.79 -53.43
N TYR A 194 8.50 15.85 -54.28
CA TYR A 194 7.98 14.47 -54.27
C TYR A 194 8.32 13.75 -52.95
N PHE A 195 9.53 13.92 -52.41
CA PHE A 195 9.91 13.35 -51.12
C PHE A 195 9.02 13.90 -49.99
N HIS A 196 8.76 15.21 -49.98
CA HIS A 196 7.89 15.83 -49.00
C HIS A 196 6.42 15.41 -49.12
N GLU A 197 5.89 15.27 -50.33
CA GLU A 197 4.47 14.98 -50.54
C GLU A 197 4.15 13.48 -50.42
N TYR A 198 5.03 12.62 -50.96
CA TYR A 198 4.75 11.19 -51.15
C TYR A 198 5.61 10.27 -50.29
N LEU A 199 6.81 10.68 -49.89
CA LEU A 199 7.71 9.89 -49.05
C LEU A 199 7.87 10.47 -47.64
N SER A 200 6.91 11.24 -47.14
CA SER A 200 6.97 11.86 -45.80
C SER A 200 6.91 10.84 -44.65
N ASP A 201 7.31 11.27 -43.45
CA ASP A 201 7.23 10.44 -42.23
C ASP A 201 5.78 10.14 -41.78
N GLN A 202 4.80 10.81 -42.38
CA GLN A 202 3.38 10.60 -42.08
C GLN A 202 2.85 9.28 -42.66
N TYR A 203 3.55 8.70 -43.64
CA TYR A 203 3.15 7.44 -44.26
C TYR A 203 3.84 6.23 -43.61
N SER A 204 3.20 5.06 -43.69
CA SER A 204 3.80 3.80 -43.25
C SER A 204 5.01 3.43 -44.10
N ALA A 205 5.99 2.70 -43.55
CA ALA A 205 7.18 2.31 -44.32
C ALA A 205 6.82 1.54 -45.59
N GLU A 206 5.84 0.63 -45.52
CA GLU A 206 5.37 -0.14 -46.68
C GLU A 206 4.83 0.76 -47.82
N MET A 207 4.15 1.86 -47.48
CA MET A 207 3.64 2.79 -48.49
C MET A 207 4.77 3.64 -49.08
N VAL A 208 5.72 4.06 -48.24
CA VAL A 208 6.93 4.77 -48.69
C VAL A 208 7.76 3.88 -49.61
N GLU A 209 7.96 2.60 -49.28
CA GLU A 209 8.65 1.62 -50.13
C GLU A 209 7.99 1.49 -51.50
N LYS A 210 6.67 1.26 -51.54
CA LYS A 210 5.93 1.15 -52.82
C LYS A 210 6.07 2.42 -53.67
N ARG A 211 5.96 3.60 -53.05
CA ARG A 211 6.09 4.88 -53.75
C ARG A 211 7.54 5.15 -54.18
N GLY A 212 8.51 4.67 -53.42
CA GLY A 212 9.92 4.68 -53.77
C GLY A 212 10.21 3.81 -54.99
N GLU A 213 9.63 2.61 -55.07
CA GLU A 213 9.73 1.76 -56.26
C GLU A 213 9.15 2.46 -57.50
N LEU A 214 7.97 3.05 -57.39
CA LEU A 214 7.36 3.82 -58.49
C LEU A 214 8.23 5.00 -58.93
N LEU A 215 8.88 5.69 -57.99
CA LEU A 215 9.79 6.78 -58.30
C LEU A 215 11.04 6.25 -59.04
N LYS A 216 11.62 5.14 -58.58
CA LYS A 216 12.75 4.48 -59.25
C LYS A 216 12.38 4.04 -60.67
N GLU A 217 11.19 3.48 -60.87
CA GLU A 217 10.67 3.11 -62.19
C GLU A 217 10.51 4.34 -63.10
N MET A 218 9.96 5.44 -62.58
CA MET A 218 9.80 6.70 -63.33
C MET A 218 11.16 7.27 -63.73
N ILE A 219 12.15 7.24 -62.82
CA ILE A 219 13.53 7.67 -63.12
C ILE A 219 14.11 6.79 -64.22
N ALA A 220 14.01 5.46 -64.12
CA ALA A 220 14.51 4.53 -65.13
C ALA A 220 13.87 4.78 -66.51
N GLN A 221 12.55 4.93 -66.58
CA GLN A 221 11.83 5.26 -67.81
C GLN A 221 12.32 6.58 -68.42
N SER A 222 12.59 7.59 -67.58
CA SER A 222 13.08 8.89 -68.05
C SER A 222 14.49 8.82 -68.65
N LEU A 223 15.30 7.85 -68.21
CA LEU A 223 16.62 7.54 -68.77
C LEU A 223 16.52 6.69 -70.05
N GLY A 224 15.31 6.28 -70.46
CA GLY A 224 15.13 5.35 -71.59
C GLY A 224 15.66 3.94 -71.28
N ARG A 225 15.90 3.63 -70.00
CA ARG A 225 16.26 2.28 -69.54
C ARG A 225 14.99 1.57 -69.13
N GLU A 226 14.82 0.33 -69.53
CA GLU A 226 13.74 -0.48 -68.96
C GLU A 226 14.01 -0.65 -67.46
N PRO A 227 13.01 -0.42 -66.57
CA PRO A 227 13.19 -0.51 -65.12
C PRO A 227 13.60 -1.91 -64.65
N ASN A 228 13.36 -2.93 -65.47
CA ASN A 228 13.79 -4.32 -65.29
C ASN A 228 14.77 -4.80 -66.37
N GLY A 229 15.44 -3.87 -67.06
CA GLY A 229 16.51 -4.20 -67.97
C GLY A 229 17.67 -4.78 -67.17
N GLN A 230 17.61 -6.07 -66.84
CA GLN A 230 18.77 -6.85 -66.45
C GLN A 230 19.78 -6.58 -67.54
N THR A 231 20.83 -5.82 -67.22
CA THR A 231 22.02 -5.76 -68.06
C THR A 231 22.44 -7.20 -68.24
N ASN A 232 22.19 -7.75 -69.44
CA ASN A 232 22.54 -9.12 -69.75
C ASN A 232 24.05 -9.13 -69.91
N PHE A 233 24.74 -9.32 -68.79
CA PHE A 233 26.17 -9.53 -68.80
C PHE A 233 26.45 -10.84 -69.52
N ASN A 234 27.38 -10.81 -70.47
CA ASN A 234 27.80 -11.99 -71.21
C ASN A 234 28.79 -12.84 -70.42
N SER A 235 29.41 -12.27 -69.38
CA SER A 235 30.40 -12.95 -68.54
C SER A 235 30.45 -12.39 -67.11
N LEU A 236 30.96 -13.20 -66.16
CA LEU A 236 31.28 -12.75 -64.80
C LEU A 236 32.30 -11.59 -64.78
N GLN A 237 33.18 -11.55 -65.78
CA GLN A 237 34.20 -10.50 -65.88
C GLN A 237 33.60 -9.14 -66.23
N GLU A 238 32.52 -9.13 -67.02
CA GLU A 238 31.76 -7.93 -67.35
C GLU A 238 31.05 -7.36 -66.10
N ILE A 239 30.50 -8.24 -65.24
CA ILE A 239 29.91 -7.84 -63.95
C ILE A 239 30.98 -7.18 -63.06
N ALA A 240 32.13 -7.82 -62.90
CA ALA A 240 33.21 -7.28 -62.07
C ALA A 240 33.76 -5.94 -62.57
N LEU A 241 33.86 -5.76 -63.90
CA LEU A 241 34.28 -4.50 -64.50
C LEU A 241 33.25 -3.39 -64.28
N TYR A 242 31.97 -3.68 -64.49
CA TYR A 242 30.88 -2.73 -64.25
C TYR A 242 30.87 -2.19 -62.81
N PHE A 243 30.94 -3.08 -61.82
CA PHE A 243 30.96 -2.66 -60.41
C PHE A 243 32.25 -1.93 -60.01
N ARG A 244 33.38 -2.26 -60.64
CA ARG A 244 34.64 -1.53 -60.43
C ARG A 244 34.54 -0.08 -60.92
N GLU A 245 33.97 0.14 -62.10
CA GLU A 245 33.75 1.49 -62.64
C GLU A 245 32.80 2.29 -61.77
N GLN A 246 31.70 1.68 -61.32
CA GLN A 246 30.75 2.33 -60.39
C GLN A 246 31.39 2.77 -59.08
N ARG A 247 32.27 1.95 -58.49
CA ARG A 247 33.01 2.33 -57.28
C ARG A 247 33.92 3.54 -57.52
N ILE A 248 34.59 3.60 -58.68
CA ILE A 248 35.44 4.73 -59.06
C ILE A 248 34.62 6.00 -59.27
N GLU A 249 33.42 5.90 -59.86
CA GLU A 249 32.52 7.05 -60.04
C GLU A 249 32.03 7.59 -58.70
N ILE A 250 31.64 6.70 -57.78
CA ILE A 250 31.15 7.09 -56.46
C ILE A 250 32.25 7.69 -55.59
N GLU A 251 33.50 7.21 -55.71
CA GLU A 251 34.65 7.78 -55.00
C GLU A 251 34.97 9.22 -55.46
N LYS A 252 34.57 9.60 -56.68
CA LYS A 252 34.68 10.99 -57.17
C LYS A 252 33.59 11.89 -56.60
N LEU A 253 32.49 11.33 -56.10
CA LEU A 253 31.47 12.09 -55.41
C LEU A 253 31.98 12.36 -54.00
N GLU A 254 32.15 13.64 -53.63
CA GLU A 254 32.71 14.08 -52.34
C GLU A 254 31.74 13.85 -51.16
N TYR A 255 31.25 12.62 -51.02
CA TYR A 255 30.41 12.21 -49.89
C TYR A 255 31.24 12.05 -48.62
N ASP A 256 30.56 12.14 -47.47
CA ASP A 256 31.21 11.85 -46.20
C ASP A 256 31.62 10.36 -46.11
N PRO A 257 32.65 10.02 -45.31
CA PRO A 257 33.16 8.66 -45.24
C PRO A 257 32.13 7.60 -44.80
N ILE A 258 31.15 7.98 -43.98
CA ILE A 258 30.13 7.05 -43.47
C ILE A 258 29.16 6.70 -44.59
N THR A 259 28.67 7.72 -45.30
CA THR A 259 27.80 7.55 -46.48
C THR A 259 28.51 6.74 -47.57
N LEU A 260 29.79 7.01 -47.85
CA LEU A 260 30.58 6.21 -48.78
C LEU A 260 30.64 4.73 -48.37
N GLN A 261 30.85 4.44 -47.09
CA GLN A 261 30.90 3.06 -46.60
C GLN A 261 29.55 2.35 -46.77
N THR A 262 28.43 3.03 -46.51
CA THR A 262 27.08 2.48 -46.73
C THR A 262 26.82 2.18 -48.21
N ILE A 263 27.20 3.10 -49.11
CA ILE A 263 27.05 2.91 -50.55
C ILE A 263 27.93 1.76 -51.06
N GLN A 264 29.17 1.66 -50.59
CA GLN A 264 30.08 0.56 -50.96
C GLN A 264 29.55 -0.81 -50.49
N ALA A 265 28.95 -0.86 -49.29
CA ALA A 265 28.32 -2.07 -48.78
C ALA A 265 27.10 -2.48 -49.64
N SER A 266 26.24 -1.52 -50.03
CA SER A 266 25.09 -1.83 -50.88
C SER A 266 25.51 -2.29 -52.29
N LEU A 267 26.53 -1.67 -52.88
CA LEU A 267 27.09 -2.10 -54.16
C LEU A 267 27.65 -3.52 -54.11
N SER A 268 28.36 -3.86 -53.03
CA SER A 268 28.91 -5.21 -52.85
C SER A 268 27.80 -6.27 -52.77
N ALA A 269 26.71 -5.96 -52.06
CA ALA A 269 25.54 -6.85 -51.99
C ALA A 269 24.85 -7.02 -53.35
N GLN A 270 24.75 -5.95 -54.14
CA GLN A 270 24.20 -6.00 -55.50
C GLN A 270 25.09 -6.82 -56.45
N GLU A 271 26.42 -6.64 -56.37
CA GLU A 271 27.40 -7.42 -57.14
C GLU A 271 27.26 -8.91 -56.85
N GLU A 272 27.23 -9.31 -55.57
CA GLU A 272 27.02 -10.70 -55.16
C GLU A 272 25.68 -11.26 -55.66
N GLY A 273 24.61 -10.45 -55.60
CA GLY A 273 23.30 -10.82 -56.11
C GLY A 273 23.30 -11.12 -57.61
N LEU A 274 23.96 -10.28 -58.41
CA LEU A 274 24.08 -10.47 -59.86
C LEU A 274 25.00 -11.64 -60.23
N ILE A 275 26.10 -11.83 -59.50
CA ILE A 275 26.96 -13.01 -59.67
C ILE A 275 26.15 -14.29 -59.43
N ARG A 276 25.38 -14.34 -58.33
CA ARG A 276 24.54 -15.50 -58.00
C ARG A 276 23.47 -15.74 -59.07
N ALA A 277 22.80 -14.68 -59.53
CA ALA A 277 21.79 -14.77 -60.59
C ALA A 277 22.41 -15.28 -61.92
N PHE A 278 23.58 -14.75 -62.30
CA PHE A 278 24.30 -15.18 -63.50
C PHE A 278 24.69 -16.67 -63.44
N LEU A 279 25.23 -17.12 -62.31
CA LEU A 279 25.58 -18.52 -62.10
C LEU A 279 24.34 -19.44 -62.16
N SER A 280 23.20 -18.99 -61.61
CA SER A 280 21.95 -19.77 -61.63
C SER A 280 21.32 -19.90 -63.02
N ARG A 281 21.65 -19.02 -63.97
CA ARG A 281 21.08 -19.03 -65.33
C ARG A 281 21.83 -19.96 -66.29
N ASN A 282 23.11 -20.24 -65.99
CA ASN A 282 24.00 -21.04 -66.84
C ASN A 282 24.14 -22.51 -66.38
N HIS A 283 23.39 -22.90 -65.35
CA HIS A 283 23.25 -24.29 -64.88
C HIS A 283 21.84 -24.80 -65.17
#